data_AF-A0A7W9MXJ2-F1
#
_entry.id   AF-A0A7W9MXJ2-F1
#
_cell.length_a   1.000
_cell.length_b   1.000
_cell.length_c   1.000
_cell.angle_alpha   90.00
_cell.angle_beta   90.00
_cell.angle_gamma   90.00
#
_symmetry.space_group_name_H-M   'P 1'
#
loop_
_entity.id
_entity.type
_entity.pdbx_description
1 polymer ?
#
loop_
_entity_poly.entity_id
_entity_poly.type
_entity_poly.pdbx_seq_one_letter_code
_entity_poly.pdbx_strand_id
1 'polypeptide(L)'
;MPPVSDGPDGGERPRVRQLLDQAESHLRVGSVDDVRDALTRSHLPDFRCVGWYGVPPAGWSVVVDAEYADQVIPAPLAKRFGTDRFWERWTRSECLCKLADVPMLAWWPQHGLDVPADFAGQWRTLEVGPLIVSVALAPSSGHAPSLAPSVRPA
;
A
#
# COMPACT_ATOMS: atom_id res chain seq x y z
N MET A 1 22.38 35.24 -19.78
CA MET A 1 21.68 34.49 -18.71
C MET A 1 20.90 33.37 -19.39
N PRO A 2 21.29 32.10 -19.25
CA PRO A 2 20.42 31.01 -19.68
C PRO A 2 19.25 30.87 -18.70
N PRO A 3 18.08 30.37 -19.14
CA PRO A 3 16.97 30.10 -18.22
C PRO A 3 17.35 28.95 -17.28
N VAL A 4 16.95 29.10 -16.02
CA VAL A 4 17.03 28.07 -14.98
C VAL A 4 16.12 26.93 -15.41
N SER A 5 16.68 25.75 -15.64
CA SER A 5 15.91 24.53 -15.90
C SER A 5 15.01 24.22 -14.70
N ASP A 6 13.72 24.01 -14.96
CA ASP A 6 12.79 23.45 -13.99
C ASP A 6 13.36 22.15 -13.40
N GLY A 7 13.30 22.05 -12.08
CA GLY A 7 13.82 20.91 -11.32
C GLY A 7 13.10 19.58 -11.62
N PRO A 8 13.67 18.44 -11.19
CA PRO A 8 13.21 17.09 -11.53
C PRO A 8 11.81 16.70 -11.01
N ASP A 9 11.18 17.50 -10.15
CA ASP A 9 9.96 17.11 -9.42
C ASP A 9 8.66 17.10 -10.25
N GLY A 10 8.63 17.78 -11.41
CA GLY A 10 7.38 17.98 -12.18
C GLY A 10 6.84 16.73 -12.88
N GLY A 11 7.71 15.76 -13.21
CA GLY A 11 7.35 14.61 -14.04
C GLY A 11 6.85 13.36 -13.29
N GLU A 12 7.08 13.30 -11.97
CA GLU A 12 6.86 12.07 -11.20
C GLU A 12 5.41 11.89 -10.78
N ARG A 13 4.74 12.95 -10.29
CA ARG A 13 3.33 12.89 -9.87
C ARG A 13 2.38 12.43 -11.00
N PRO A 14 2.50 12.92 -12.25
CA PRO A 14 1.71 12.39 -13.37
C PRO A 14 1.97 10.91 -13.65
N ARG A 15 3.22 10.44 -13.51
CA ARG A 15 3.56 9.01 -13.66
C ARG A 15 2.97 8.15 -12.55
N VAL A 16 3.05 8.61 -11.29
CA VAL A 16 2.39 7.92 -10.16
C VAL A 16 0.88 7.81 -10.42
N ARG A 17 0.27 8.90 -10.87
CA ARG A 17 -1.16 8.92 -11.19
C ARG A 17 -1.51 7.93 -12.29
N GLN A 18 -0.75 7.92 -13.39
CA GLN A 18 -0.92 6.95 -14.48
C GLN A 18 -0.79 5.50 -13.99
N LEU A 19 0.21 5.22 -13.14
CA LEU A 19 0.44 3.89 -12.59
C LEU A 19 -0.73 3.42 -11.72
N LEU A 20 -1.30 4.31 -10.90
CA LEU A 20 -2.50 4.04 -10.12
C LEU A 20 -3.74 3.90 -11.01
N ASP A 21 -3.89 4.71 -12.05
CA ASP A 21 -4.98 4.61 -13.02
C ASP A 21 -4.97 3.26 -13.77
N GLN A 22 -3.79 2.64 -13.90
CA GLN A 22 -3.57 1.32 -14.52
C GLN A 22 -3.37 0.18 -13.50
N ALA A 23 -3.61 0.42 -12.22
CA ALA A 23 -3.20 -0.48 -11.13
C ALA A 23 -3.67 -1.93 -11.29
N GLU A 24 -4.89 -2.17 -11.78
CA GLU A 24 -5.39 -3.54 -12.00
C GLU A 24 -4.50 -4.35 -12.94
N SER A 25 -3.93 -3.73 -13.98
CA SER A 25 -3.03 -4.40 -14.93
C SER A 25 -1.68 -4.80 -14.34
N HIS A 26 -1.33 -4.25 -13.18
CA HIS A 26 -0.10 -4.51 -12.45
C HIS A 26 -0.29 -5.50 -11.29
N LEU A 27 -1.53 -5.93 -11.02
CA LEU A 27 -1.86 -6.87 -9.96
C LEU A 27 -1.92 -8.30 -10.49
N ARG A 28 -1.45 -9.25 -9.68
CA ARG A 28 -1.65 -10.68 -9.89
C ARG A 28 -2.04 -11.34 -8.58
N VAL A 29 -2.99 -12.28 -8.65
CA VAL A 29 -3.39 -13.10 -7.50
C VAL A 29 -2.97 -14.53 -7.77
N GLY A 30 -2.24 -15.14 -6.84
CA GLY A 30 -1.73 -16.51 -6.99
C GLY A 30 -1.19 -17.06 -5.69
N SER A 31 -0.57 -18.23 -5.75
CA SER A 31 0.23 -18.74 -4.61
C SER A 31 1.44 -17.83 -4.34
N VAL A 32 2.08 -18.00 -3.18
CA VAL A 32 3.32 -17.29 -2.84
C VAL A 32 4.40 -17.47 -3.93
N ASP A 33 4.47 -18.66 -4.54
CA ASP A 33 5.42 -18.98 -5.60
C ASP A 33 5.06 -18.30 -6.93
N ASP A 34 3.78 -18.25 -7.29
CA ASP A 34 3.31 -17.58 -8.52
C ASP A 34 3.64 -16.09 -8.54
N VAL A 35 3.65 -15.46 -7.35
CA VAL A 35 3.92 -14.02 -7.21
C VAL A 35 5.30 -13.70 -6.61
N ARG A 36 6.23 -14.67 -6.60
CA ARG A 36 7.54 -14.50 -5.95
C ARG A 36 8.37 -13.32 -6.48
N ASP A 37 8.16 -12.97 -7.75
CA ASP A 37 8.88 -11.89 -8.45
C ASP A 37 8.17 -10.53 -8.34
N ALA A 38 7.09 -10.43 -7.56
CA ALA A 38 6.40 -9.17 -7.30
C ALA A 38 7.27 -8.22 -6.47
N LEU A 39 7.19 -6.91 -6.76
CA LEU A 39 7.92 -5.87 -6.03
C LEU A 39 7.46 -5.76 -4.57
N THR A 40 6.17 -6.00 -4.34
CA THR A 40 5.54 -6.03 -3.02
C THR A 40 4.35 -6.98 -3.07
N ARG A 41 3.98 -7.53 -1.91
CA ARG A 41 2.92 -8.55 -1.77
C ARG A 41 2.05 -8.26 -0.56
N SER A 42 0.77 -8.58 -0.66
CA SER A 42 -0.12 -8.76 0.50
C SER A 42 -0.57 -10.22 0.56
N HIS A 43 -0.55 -10.79 1.76
CA HIS A 43 -0.89 -12.20 1.98
C HIS A 43 -2.36 -12.31 2.37
N LEU A 44 -3.06 -13.25 1.76
CA LEU A 44 -4.46 -13.53 2.02
C LEU A 44 -4.60 -14.69 3.01
N PRO A 45 -5.73 -14.77 3.76
CA PRO A 45 -5.96 -15.84 4.74
C PRO A 45 -6.06 -17.25 4.13
N ASP A 46 -6.26 -17.36 2.81
CA ASP A 46 -6.31 -18.64 2.08
C ASP A 46 -4.96 -19.02 1.44
N PHE A 47 -3.85 -18.50 1.99
CA PHE A 47 -2.46 -18.75 1.57
C PHE A 47 -2.08 -18.24 0.17
N ARG A 48 -3.00 -17.57 -0.52
CA ARG A 48 -2.70 -16.80 -1.72
C ARG A 48 -2.06 -15.46 -1.37
N CYS A 49 -1.56 -14.79 -2.40
CA CYS A 49 -1.00 -13.45 -2.31
C CYS A 49 -1.51 -12.59 -3.46
N VAL A 50 -1.63 -11.29 -3.19
CA VAL A 50 -1.75 -10.25 -4.20
C VAL A 50 -0.36 -9.65 -4.41
N GLY A 51 0.20 -9.81 -5.61
CA GLY A 51 1.50 -9.27 -6.00
C GLY A 51 1.38 -8.06 -6.92
N TRP A 52 2.26 -7.08 -6.74
CA TRP A 52 2.37 -5.87 -7.56
C TRP A 52 3.60 -5.88 -8.46
N TYR A 53 3.42 -5.52 -9.73
CA TYR A 53 4.46 -5.55 -10.77
C TYR A 53 4.71 -4.20 -11.46
N GLY A 54 4.00 -3.13 -11.05
CA GLY A 54 4.18 -1.79 -11.60
C GLY A 54 5.44 -1.13 -11.03
N VAL A 55 6.40 -0.76 -11.88
CA VAL A 55 7.63 -0.12 -11.39
C VAL A 55 7.35 1.33 -10.99
N PRO A 56 7.55 1.73 -9.72
CA PRO A 56 7.36 3.11 -9.30
C PRO A 56 8.45 4.02 -9.91
N PRO A 57 8.21 5.35 -10.02
CA PRO A 57 9.28 6.29 -10.34
C PRO A 57 10.46 6.18 -9.39
N ALA A 58 11.64 6.65 -9.82
CA ALA A 58 12.82 6.67 -8.97
C ALA A 58 12.56 7.51 -7.71
N GLY A 59 13.01 7.04 -6.54
CA GLY A 59 12.77 7.72 -5.28
C GLY A 59 11.33 7.60 -4.75
N TRP A 60 10.50 6.70 -5.31
CA TRP A 60 9.18 6.37 -4.79
C TRP A 60 9.11 4.90 -4.34
N SER A 61 8.43 4.68 -3.23
CA SER A 61 8.08 3.36 -2.72
C SER A 61 6.64 3.01 -3.10
N VAL A 62 6.37 1.73 -3.33
CA VAL A 62 5.01 1.21 -3.59
C VAL A 62 4.72 0.06 -2.63
N VAL A 63 3.49 0.03 -2.12
CA VAL A 63 2.97 -1.04 -1.26
C VAL A 63 1.58 -1.44 -1.71
N VAL A 64 1.20 -2.68 -1.41
CA VAL A 64 -0.16 -3.17 -1.59
C VAL A 64 -0.69 -3.80 -0.33
N ASP A 65 -2.01 -3.71 -0.16
CA ASP A 65 -2.76 -4.48 0.82
C ASP A 65 -4.09 -4.96 0.26
N ALA A 66 -4.55 -6.13 0.70
CA ALA A 66 -5.75 -6.75 0.18
C ALA A 66 -6.51 -7.51 1.26
N GLU A 67 -7.83 -7.37 1.25
CA GLU A 67 -8.74 -8.12 2.11
C GLU A 67 -9.93 -8.63 1.30
N TYR A 68 -10.55 -9.72 1.76
CA TYR A 68 -11.80 -10.18 1.18
C TYR A 68 -12.96 -9.25 1.55
N ALA A 69 -13.75 -8.84 0.57
CA ALA A 69 -14.85 -7.89 0.76
C ALA A 69 -15.94 -8.43 1.71
N ASP A 70 -16.13 -9.76 1.75
CA ASP A 70 -17.14 -10.45 2.54
C ASP A 70 -16.65 -10.94 3.90
N GLN A 71 -15.40 -10.64 4.28
CA GLN A 71 -14.91 -10.97 5.60
C GLN A 71 -15.74 -10.28 6.69
N VAL A 72 -15.98 -11.02 7.77
CA VAL A 72 -16.66 -10.52 8.95
C VAL A 72 -15.75 -9.50 9.64
N ILE A 73 -16.21 -8.25 9.72
CA ILE A 73 -15.51 -7.20 10.46
C ILE A 73 -15.53 -7.56 11.96
N PRO A 74 -14.37 -7.66 12.63
CA PRO A 74 -14.33 -7.94 14.06
C PRO A 74 -15.12 -6.90 14.86
N ALA A 75 -15.99 -7.36 15.76
CA ALA A 75 -16.91 -6.48 16.50
C ALA A 75 -16.23 -5.29 17.23
N PRO A 76 -15.05 -5.44 17.86
CA PRO A 76 -14.34 -4.30 18.45
C PRO A 76 -13.92 -3.25 17.42
N LEU A 77 -13.53 -3.69 16.21
CA LEU A 77 -13.14 -2.80 15.12
C LEU A 77 -14.36 -2.10 14.51
N ALA A 78 -15.45 -2.84 14.30
CA ALA A 78 -16.72 -2.28 13.84
C ALA A 78 -17.26 -1.22 14.81
N LYS A 79 -17.20 -1.48 16.12
CA LYS A 79 -17.60 -0.50 17.15
C LYS A 79 -16.73 0.75 17.13
N ARG A 80 -15.43 0.60 16.88
CA ARG A 80 -14.47 1.71 16.92
C ARG A 80 -14.48 2.57 15.65
N PHE A 81 -14.58 1.94 14.48
CA PHE A 81 -14.39 2.60 13.18
C PHE A 81 -15.64 2.67 12.31
N GLY A 82 -16.75 2.06 12.74
CA GLY A 82 -17.93 1.86 11.91
C GLY A 82 -17.71 0.81 10.82
N THR A 83 -18.79 0.39 10.16
CA THR A 83 -18.75 -0.65 9.12
C THR A 83 -18.73 -0.10 7.71
N ASP A 84 -19.05 1.18 7.53
CA ASP A 84 -19.10 1.80 6.20
C ASP A 84 -17.75 1.73 5.50
N ARG A 85 -17.72 1.14 4.30
CA ARG A 85 -16.52 0.94 3.46
C ARG A 85 -15.31 0.45 4.27
N PHE A 86 -15.52 -0.38 5.30
CA PHE A 86 -14.49 -0.70 6.29
C PHE A 86 -13.24 -1.29 5.65
N TRP A 87 -13.38 -2.28 4.77
CA TRP A 87 -12.25 -2.94 4.11
C TRP A 87 -11.47 -2.02 3.17
N GLU A 88 -12.12 -1.02 2.55
CA GLU A 88 -11.43 0.00 1.75
C GLU A 88 -10.58 0.91 2.64
N ARG A 89 -11.13 1.33 3.78
CA ARG A 89 -10.40 2.16 4.74
C ARG A 89 -9.27 1.37 5.39
N TRP A 90 -9.52 0.11 5.76
CA TRP A 90 -8.55 -0.79 6.37
C TRP A 90 -7.34 -1.05 5.48
N THR A 91 -7.55 -1.56 4.26
CA THR A 91 -6.45 -1.88 3.33
C THR A 91 -5.64 -0.64 2.94
N ARG A 92 -6.30 0.52 2.83
CA ARG A 92 -5.61 1.80 2.63
C ARG A 92 -4.74 2.16 3.84
N SER A 93 -5.26 2.07 5.07
CA SER A 93 -4.47 2.35 6.27
C SER A 93 -3.31 1.39 6.45
N GLU A 94 -3.48 0.10 6.13
CA GLU A 94 -2.39 -0.89 6.08
C GLU A 94 -1.29 -0.47 5.10
N CYS A 95 -1.63 0.02 3.92
CA CYS A 95 -0.66 0.57 2.99
C CYS A 95 0.10 1.77 3.58
N LEU A 96 -0.60 2.71 4.20
CA LEU A 96 0.02 3.88 4.83
C LEU A 96 0.95 3.48 5.98
N CYS A 97 0.54 2.49 6.79
CA CYS A 97 1.36 1.87 7.83
C CYS A 97 2.65 1.27 7.25
N LYS A 98 2.55 0.51 6.17
CA LYS A 98 3.71 -0.10 5.49
C LYS A 98 4.68 0.95 4.93
N LEU A 99 4.18 2.05 4.38
CA LEU A 99 5.01 3.15 3.87
C LEU A 99 5.70 3.93 4.99
N ALA A 100 5.04 4.09 6.14
CA ALA A 100 5.57 4.78 7.30
C ALA A 100 6.40 3.88 8.24
N ASP A 101 6.50 2.58 7.96
CA ASP A 101 7.13 1.56 8.81
C ASP A 101 6.60 1.58 10.26
N VAL A 102 5.27 1.62 10.39
CA VAL A 102 4.57 1.63 11.68
C VAL A 102 3.47 0.57 11.71
N PRO A 103 3.30 -0.17 12.80
CA PRO A 103 2.22 -1.15 12.90
C PRO A 103 0.85 -0.46 13.04
N MET A 104 -0.21 -1.11 12.54
CA MET A 104 -1.60 -0.64 12.66
C MET A 104 -1.98 -0.26 14.10
N LEU A 105 -1.48 -1.01 15.10
CA LEU A 105 -1.73 -0.76 16.52
C LEU A 105 -1.13 0.57 17.04
N ALA A 106 -0.08 1.09 16.40
CA ALA A 106 0.50 2.40 16.69
C ALA A 106 -0.15 3.51 15.84
N TRP A 107 -0.64 3.18 14.65
CA TRP A 107 -1.26 4.11 13.70
C TRP A 107 -2.65 4.59 14.13
N TRP A 108 -3.55 3.64 14.39
CA TRP A 108 -4.96 3.88 14.61
C TRP A 108 -5.35 4.76 15.83
N PRO A 109 -4.54 5.00 16.91
CA PRO A 109 -4.94 5.93 17.96
C PRO A 109 -4.76 7.39 17.52
N GLN A 110 -3.90 7.63 16.52
CA GLN A 110 -3.60 8.96 16.00
C GLN A 110 -4.43 9.28 14.76
N HIS A 111 -4.57 8.30 13.85
CA HIS A 111 -5.12 8.53 12.51
C HIS A 111 -6.40 7.75 12.21
N GLY A 112 -6.83 6.86 13.12
CA GLY A 112 -7.96 5.96 12.84
C GLY A 112 -7.71 5.11 11.59
N LEU A 113 -8.69 5.06 10.68
CA LEU A 113 -8.56 4.45 9.35
C LEU A 113 -8.55 5.49 8.21
N ASP A 114 -8.28 6.74 8.56
CA ASP A 114 -8.27 7.85 7.62
C ASP A 114 -6.85 8.10 7.07
N VAL A 115 -6.78 8.93 6.02
CA VAL A 115 -5.52 9.38 5.46
C VAL A 115 -5.12 10.68 6.16
N PRO A 116 -3.90 10.77 6.73
CA PRO A 116 -3.39 12.01 7.30
C PRO A 116 -3.37 13.13 6.24
N ALA A 117 -3.72 14.35 6.65
CA ALA A 117 -3.81 15.49 5.73
C ALA A 117 -2.47 15.85 5.06
N ASP A 118 -1.36 15.47 5.70
CA ASP A 118 0.02 15.67 5.25
C ASP A 118 0.62 14.45 4.52
N PHE A 119 -0.18 13.42 4.21
CA PHE A 119 0.29 12.29 3.42
C PHE A 119 0.73 12.75 2.03
N ALA A 120 2.05 12.71 1.79
CA ALA A 120 2.65 13.23 0.56
C ALA A 120 2.44 12.33 -0.68
N GLY A 121 1.93 11.11 -0.47
CA GLY A 121 1.75 10.09 -1.50
C GLY A 121 0.42 10.16 -2.25
N GLN A 122 0.16 9.12 -3.04
CA GLN A 122 -1.10 8.88 -3.73
C GLN A 122 -1.49 7.41 -3.54
N TRP A 123 -2.79 7.12 -3.54
CA TRP A 123 -3.31 5.77 -3.39
C TRP A 123 -4.51 5.55 -4.30
N ARG A 124 -4.83 4.28 -4.52
CA ARG A 124 -6.10 3.85 -5.14
C ARG A 124 -6.56 2.57 -4.48
N THR A 125 -7.87 2.47 -4.27
CA THR A 125 -8.53 1.23 -3.84
C THR A 125 -9.37 0.69 -5.00
N LEU A 126 -9.31 -0.62 -5.21
CA LEU A 126 -9.92 -1.36 -6.31
C LEU A 126 -10.69 -2.55 -5.76
N GLU A 127 -11.73 -2.97 -6.47
CA GLU A 127 -12.33 -4.29 -6.34
C GLU A 127 -11.68 -5.22 -7.38
N VAL A 128 -11.04 -6.30 -6.95
CA VAL A 128 -10.41 -7.31 -7.83
C VAL A 128 -11.02 -8.67 -7.51
N GLY A 129 -12.07 -9.04 -8.25
CA GLY A 129 -12.89 -10.19 -7.89
C GLY A 129 -13.49 -10.00 -6.48
N PRO A 130 -13.29 -10.95 -5.54
CA PRO A 130 -13.81 -10.82 -4.17
C PRO A 130 -12.95 -9.95 -3.25
N LEU A 131 -11.86 -9.36 -3.76
CA LEU A 131 -10.88 -8.64 -2.95
C LEU A 131 -11.10 -7.13 -3.03
N ILE A 132 -10.96 -6.46 -1.90
CA ILE A 132 -10.67 -5.03 -1.83
C ILE A 132 -9.16 -4.89 -1.78
N VAL A 133 -8.56 -4.24 -2.78
CA VAL A 133 -7.11 -4.05 -2.89
C VAL A 133 -6.79 -2.57 -2.87
N SER A 134 -5.95 -2.14 -1.93
CA SER A 134 -5.36 -0.81 -1.93
C SER A 134 -3.92 -0.87 -2.41
N VAL A 135 -3.54 0.08 -3.27
CA VAL A 135 -2.17 0.34 -3.70
C VAL A 135 -1.83 1.76 -3.29
N ALA A 136 -0.69 1.96 -2.63
CA ALA A 136 -0.22 3.29 -2.27
C ALA A 136 1.23 3.49 -2.71
N LEU A 137 1.52 4.71 -3.15
CA LEU A 137 2.84 5.17 -3.51
C LEU A 137 3.16 6.45 -2.73
N ALA A 138 4.37 6.54 -2.20
CA ALA A 138 4.88 7.75 -1.56
C ALA A 138 6.36 7.94 -1.91
N PRO A 139 6.88 9.18 -1.84
CA PRO A 139 8.32 9.40 -1.89
C PRO A 139 9.02 8.52 -0.85
N SER A 140 10.07 7.83 -1.25
CA SER A 140 10.88 7.02 -0.36
C SER A 140 11.55 7.94 0.65
N SER A 141 11.11 7.90 1.91
CA SER A 141 11.97 8.25 3.03
C SER A 141 13.21 7.37 2.90
N GLY A 142 14.42 7.94 2.90
CA GLY A 142 15.67 7.23 2.55
C GLY A 142 16.09 6.05 3.45
N HIS A 143 15.15 5.40 4.14
CA HIS A 143 15.32 4.09 4.77
C HIS A 143 14.94 3.00 3.76
N ALA A 144 15.94 2.32 3.22
CA ALA A 144 15.72 1.04 2.57
C ALA A 144 15.15 0.05 3.62
N PRO A 145 14.07 -0.68 3.33
CA PRO A 145 13.63 -1.76 4.22
C PRO A 145 14.71 -2.84 4.26
N SER A 146 15.24 -3.12 5.44
CA SER A 146 16.13 -4.26 5.66
C SER A 146 15.34 -5.56 5.51
N LEU A 147 15.58 -6.29 4.42
CA LEU A 147 15.05 -7.64 4.21
C LEU A 147 15.81 -8.73 5.01
N ALA A 148 16.60 -8.36 6.02
CA ALA A 148 17.32 -9.34 6.83
C ALA A 148 16.50 -9.74 8.08
N PRO A 149 16.24 -11.04 8.33
CA PRO A 149 15.73 -11.48 9.61
C PRO A 149 16.77 -11.19 10.69
N SER A 150 16.41 -10.35 11.66
CA SER A 150 17.21 -10.11 12.86
C SER A 150 17.10 -11.32 13.79
N VAL A 151 17.81 -12.39 13.46
CA VAL A 151 18.07 -13.48 14.42
C VAL A 151 19.19 -12.99 15.33
N ARG A 152 18.85 -12.64 16.58
CA ARG A 152 19.87 -12.52 17.63
C ARG A 152 20.18 -13.93 18.15
N PRO A 153 21.46 -14.33 18.27
CA PRO A 153 21.81 -15.53 19.02
C PRO A 153 21.49 -15.33 20.51
N ALA A 154 21.19 -16.46 21.16
CA ALA A 154 20.82 -16.60 22.57
C ALA A 154 21.90 -16.11 23.55
#